data_AF-A0A7V2HEH9-F1
#
_entry.id   AF-A0A7V2HEH9-F1
#
_cell.length_a   1.000
_cell.length_b   1.000
_cell.length_c   1.000
_cell.angle_alpha   90.00
_cell.angle_beta   90.00
_cell.angle_gamma   90.00
#
_symmetry.space_group_name_H-M   'P 1'
#
loop_
_entity.id
_entity.type
_entity.pdbx_description
1 polymer ?
#
loop_
_entity_poly.entity_id
_entity_poly.type
_entity_poly.pdbx_seq_one_letter_code
_entity_poly.pdbx_strand_id
1 'polypeptide(L)'
;MMARSILIAAVIICESAVAQNAPPPKAERKAAQATPESGVHHVRSGSGVVAVDPKQPYRPIPANRVQARETIFEFYRKVLNPRQIKWGDQIDRRLAVLAEQSVGNPYFRLCALQMAFILVLLLTCWLWWDKMHQIKWLAAECLTDAINAKRIADHKALEAIGRYNRHIEMCNRVIENQQSGIATGDGSGDLQAELRKAETQLAAERAKVISLEAEIKNRDDIQKKLDARLEQLEKAMPERQGGANAELVARLQRAEAELSNRKTHRS
;
A
#
# COMPACT_ATOMS: atom_id res chain seq x y z
N MET A 1 -0.65 23.39 18.44
CA MET A 1 0.80 23.66 18.41
C MET A 1 1.46 23.23 17.11
N MET A 2 1.28 21.97 16.64
CA MET A 2 1.89 21.44 15.41
C MET A 2 1.74 22.31 14.15
N ALA A 3 0.55 22.89 13.89
CA ALA A 3 0.32 23.72 12.70
C ALA A 3 1.14 25.02 12.69
N ARG A 4 1.43 25.60 13.87
CA ARG A 4 2.29 26.78 14.00
C ARG A 4 3.76 26.44 13.76
N SER A 5 4.20 25.26 14.23
CA SER A 5 5.57 24.77 14.03
C SER A 5 5.89 24.52 12.55
N ILE A 6 4.92 23.97 11.81
CA ILE A 6 5.08 23.65 10.37
C ILE A 6 5.16 24.93 9.53
N LEU A 7 4.37 25.96 9.87
CA LEU A 7 4.41 27.26 9.20
C LEU A 7 5.75 27.98 9.43
N ILE A 8 6.30 27.90 10.64
CA ILE A 8 7.61 28.51 10.96
C ILE A 8 8.74 27.77 10.22
N ALA A 9 8.69 26.44 10.16
CA ALA A 9 9.67 25.65 9.42
C ALA A 9 9.65 25.96 7.90
N ALA A 10 8.47 26.18 7.31
CA ALA A 10 8.34 26.53 5.90
C ALA A 10 8.95 27.91 5.57
N VAL A 11 8.82 28.88 6.47
CA VAL A 11 9.41 30.22 6.28
C VAL A 11 10.94 30.18 6.34
N ILE A 12 11.51 29.40 7.25
CA ILE A 12 12.98 29.28 7.41
C ILE A 12 13.62 28.60 6.17
N ILE A 13 12.94 27.62 5.58
CA ILE A 13 13.44 26.94 4.37
C ILE A 13 13.44 27.90 3.16
N CYS A 14 12.44 28.78 3.06
CA CYS A 14 12.38 29.79 1.99
C CYS A 14 13.51 30.83 2.07
N GLU A 15 13.95 31.25 3.26
CA GLU A 15 15.06 32.21 3.38
C GLU A 15 16.42 31.59 3.03
N SER A 16 16.62 30.30 3.36
CA SER A 16 17.89 29.61 3.06
C SER A 16 18.14 29.40 1.56
N ALA A 17 17.07 29.35 0.74
CA ALA A 17 17.17 29.17 -0.71
C ALA A 17 17.55 30.46 -1.45
N VAL A 18 17.38 31.63 -0.83
CA VAL A 18 17.69 32.94 -1.43
C VAL A 18 19.17 33.29 -1.28
N ALA A 19 19.87 32.74 -0.28
CA ALA A 19 21.24 33.12 0.06
C ALA A 19 22.36 32.52 -0.82
N GLN A 20 22.07 31.58 -1.73
CA GLN A 20 23.11 30.82 -2.47
C GLN A 20 23.40 31.30 -3.92
N ASN A 21 22.90 32.46 -4.35
CA ASN A 21 23.13 32.97 -5.70
C ASN A 21 24.38 33.86 -5.80
N ALA A 22 25.53 33.28 -6.18
CA ALA A 22 26.64 34.00 -6.80
C ALA A 22 26.92 33.42 -8.21
N PRO A 23 26.93 34.24 -9.29
CA PRO A 23 27.13 33.75 -10.65
C PRO A 23 28.63 33.70 -11.05
N PRO A 24 29.09 32.69 -11.81
CA PRO A 24 30.42 32.71 -12.45
C PRO A 24 30.41 33.49 -13.80
N PRO A 25 31.59 33.93 -14.28
CA PRO A 25 31.71 34.89 -15.39
C PRO A 25 31.55 34.26 -16.78
N LYS A 26 31.01 35.08 -17.70
CA LYS A 26 30.79 34.81 -19.12
C LYS A 26 32.11 34.71 -19.90
N ALA A 27 32.24 33.69 -20.75
CA ALA A 27 33.25 33.63 -21.80
C ALA A 27 32.57 33.67 -23.18
N GLU A 28 32.84 34.74 -23.93
CA GLU A 28 32.54 34.86 -25.35
C GLU A 28 33.42 33.91 -26.18
N ARG A 29 32.86 33.29 -27.24
CA ARG A 29 33.64 33.02 -28.47
C ARG A 29 32.76 32.76 -29.70
N LYS A 30 32.86 33.76 -30.59
CA LYS A 30 32.72 33.86 -32.05
C LYS A 30 32.24 32.65 -32.88
N ALA A 31 31.34 33.01 -33.79
CA ALA A 31 30.97 32.30 -35.01
C ALA A 31 32.15 32.02 -35.95
N ALA A 32 32.12 30.87 -36.60
CA ALA A 32 32.72 30.64 -37.91
C ALA A 32 31.89 29.61 -38.68
N GLN A 33 31.67 29.94 -39.94
CA GLN A 33 30.80 29.37 -40.94
C GLN A 33 31.60 28.37 -41.80
N ALA A 34 31.04 27.20 -42.12
CA ALA A 34 31.37 26.43 -43.33
C ALA A 34 30.45 25.21 -43.49
N THR A 35 29.54 25.27 -44.46
CA THR A 35 28.98 24.12 -45.19
C THR A 35 30.05 23.56 -46.14
N PRO A 36 30.02 22.26 -46.48
CA PRO A 36 29.45 21.94 -47.79
C PRO A 36 28.58 20.68 -47.81
N GLU A 37 27.67 20.71 -48.77
CA GLU A 37 26.76 19.66 -49.22
C GLU A 37 27.55 18.47 -49.81
N SER A 38 27.12 17.25 -49.53
CA SER A 38 27.58 16.05 -50.25
C SER A 38 26.36 15.28 -50.76
N GLY A 39 26.27 15.23 -52.10
CA GLY A 39 25.13 14.75 -52.87
C GLY A 39 24.78 13.27 -52.69
N VAL A 40 23.49 13.02 -52.91
CA VAL A 40 22.85 11.71 -52.96
C VAL A 40 23.22 11.02 -54.27
N HIS A 41 23.97 9.91 -54.21
CA HIS A 41 24.17 9.03 -55.36
C HIS A 41 22.96 8.10 -55.52
N HIS A 42 22.13 8.36 -56.52
CA HIS A 42 21.05 7.49 -56.95
C HIS A 42 21.62 6.42 -57.89
N VAL A 43 21.68 5.15 -57.46
CA VAL A 43 22.02 4.03 -58.36
C VAL A 43 20.75 3.61 -59.08
N ARG A 44 20.71 3.88 -60.39
CA ARG A 44 19.63 3.49 -61.31
C ARG A 44 19.75 2.00 -61.60
N SER A 45 18.76 1.24 -61.15
CA SER A 45 18.56 -0.16 -61.53
C SER A 45 18.28 -0.25 -63.03
N GLY A 46 19.18 -0.87 -63.79
CA GLY A 46 18.96 -1.34 -65.16
C GLY A 46 18.94 -2.87 -65.12
N SER A 47 17.79 -3.49 -65.32
CA SER A 47 17.35 -4.00 -66.64
C SER A 47 18.40 -4.93 -67.24
N GLY A 48 18.24 -6.22 -66.96
CA GLY A 48 19.10 -7.26 -67.49
C GLY A 48 18.94 -7.45 -68.99
N VAL A 49 20.08 -7.55 -69.68
CA VAL A 49 20.33 -8.46 -70.80
C VAL A 49 21.81 -8.84 -70.68
N VAL A 50 22.08 -10.06 -70.22
CA VAL A 50 23.44 -10.61 -70.15
C VAL A 50 23.80 -11.10 -71.55
N ALA A 51 24.46 -10.25 -72.34
CA ALA A 51 25.14 -10.71 -73.54
C ALA A 51 26.46 -11.36 -73.10
N VAL A 52 26.54 -12.70 -73.19
CA VAL A 52 27.77 -13.46 -72.92
C VAL A 52 28.63 -13.42 -74.18
N ASP A 53 29.76 -12.73 -74.09
CA ASP A 53 30.77 -12.66 -75.15
C ASP A 53 31.63 -13.95 -75.12
N PRO A 54 31.64 -14.80 -76.16
CA PRO A 54 32.15 -16.18 -76.09
C PRO A 54 33.69 -16.31 -76.06
N LYS A 55 34.43 -15.20 -75.90
CA LYS A 55 35.91 -15.19 -75.87
C LYS A 55 36.54 -14.77 -74.54
N GLN A 56 35.77 -14.66 -73.46
CA GLN A 56 36.34 -14.32 -72.15
C GLN A 56 36.76 -15.57 -71.36
N PRO A 57 38.01 -15.66 -70.88
CA PRO A 57 38.44 -16.74 -70.00
C PRO A 57 37.73 -16.67 -68.64
N TYR A 58 37.32 -17.83 -68.12
CA TYR A 58 36.56 -18.00 -66.88
C TYR A 58 37.20 -17.23 -65.71
N ARG A 59 36.50 -16.22 -65.19
CA ARG A 59 36.82 -15.61 -63.89
C ARG A 59 36.01 -16.33 -62.82
N PRO A 60 36.62 -16.83 -61.73
CA PRO A 60 35.87 -17.40 -60.63
C PRO A 60 34.97 -16.32 -60.04
N ILE A 61 33.70 -16.66 -59.86
CA ILE A 61 32.72 -15.86 -59.12
C ILE A 61 33.34 -15.60 -57.73
N PRO A 62 33.47 -14.34 -57.26
CA PRO A 62 33.97 -14.11 -55.92
C PRO A 62 33.01 -14.76 -54.93
N ALA A 63 33.48 -15.82 -54.27
CA ALA A 63 32.80 -16.54 -53.19
C ALA A 63 32.75 -15.70 -51.91
N ASN A 64 32.38 -14.43 -52.01
CA ASN A 64 32.21 -13.54 -50.87
C ASN A 64 31.22 -12.43 -51.19
N ARG A 65 29.94 -12.73 -50.98
CA ARG A 65 28.97 -11.87 -50.30
C ARG A 65 27.78 -12.76 -49.95
N VAL A 66 27.98 -13.61 -48.94
CA VAL A 66 26.85 -13.96 -48.08
C VAL A 66 26.42 -12.62 -47.48
N GLN A 67 25.39 -12.01 -48.06
CA GLN A 67 24.73 -10.88 -47.43
C GLN A 67 24.39 -11.37 -46.03
N ALA A 68 25.06 -10.81 -45.01
CA ALA A 68 24.76 -11.15 -43.63
C ALA A 68 23.27 -10.92 -43.46
N ARG A 69 22.50 -12.02 -43.30
CA ARG A 69 21.05 -11.96 -43.12
C ARG A 69 20.79 -10.93 -42.02
N GLU A 70 20.17 -9.82 -42.39
CA GLU A 70 19.86 -8.77 -41.44
C GLU A 70 19.06 -9.41 -40.31
N THR A 71 19.56 -9.30 -39.08
CA THR A 71 18.84 -9.81 -37.92
C THR A 71 17.52 -9.06 -37.82
N ILE A 72 16.44 -9.73 -37.41
CA ILE A 72 15.09 -9.13 -37.34
C ILE A 72 15.11 -7.79 -36.58
N PHE A 73 15.96 -7.68 -35.56
CA PHE A 73 16.18 -6.45 -34.81
C PHE A 73 16.79 -5.30 -35.62
N GLU A 74 17.72 -5.57 -36.53
CA GLU A 74 18.28 -4.55 -37.42
C GLU A 74 17.25 -4.07 -38.45
N PHE A 75 16.37 -4.96 -38.91
CA PHE A 75 15.23 -4.58 -39.76
C PHE A 75 14.28 -3.63 -39.01
N TYR A 76 13.82 -4.02 -37.81
CA TYR A 76 12.96 -3.14 -37.01
C TYR A 76 13.65 -1.83 -36.64
N ARG A 77 14.95 -1.85 -36.30
CA ARG A 77 15.71 -0.64 -36.00
C ARG A 77 15.82 0.30 -37.20
N LYS A 78 16.05 -0.23 -38.41
CA LYS A 78 16.07 0.57 -39.65
C LYS A 78 14.69 1.13 -40.01
N VAL A 79 13.62 0.36 -39.79
CA VAL A 79 12.24 0.81 -40.06
C VAL A 79 11.80 1.87 -39.06
N LEU A 80 12.11 1.72 -37.77
CA LEU A 80 11.76 2.71 -36.74
C LEU A 80 12.67 3.94 -36.76
N ASN A 81 13.91 3.82 -37.24
CA ASN A 81 14.88 4.91 -37.30
C ASN A 81 15.51 5.06 -38.69
N PRO A 82 14.72 5.39 -39.72
CA PRO A 82 15.19 5.45 -41.11
C PRO A 82 16.21 6.57 -41.33
N ARG A 83 16.27 7.55 -40.42
CA ARG A 83 17.21 8.67 -40.44
C ARG A 83 18.46 8.45 -39.59
N GLN A 84 18.64 7.27 -38.98
CA GLN A 84 19.77 6.96 -38.09
C GLN A 84 19.97 8.02 -36.98
N ILE A 85 18.86 8.53 -36.43
CA ILE A 85 18.88 9.53 -35.37
C ILE A 85 19.34 8.84 -34.09
N LYS A 86 20.40 9.35 -33.47
CA LYS A 86 20.82 8.89 -32.14
C LYS A 86 19.80 9.39 -31.11
N TRP A 87 18.81 8.55 -30.82
CA TRP A 87 17.73 8.90 -29.89
C TRP A 87 18.24 9.21 -28.49
N GLY A 88 19.33 8.57 -28.03
CA GLY A 88 19.99 8.91 -26.77
C GLY A 88 20.41 10.38 -26.73
N ASP A 89 21.28 10.79 -27.66
CA ASP A 89 21.74 12.18 -27.77
C ASP A 89 20.58 13.18 -27.97
N GLN A 90 19.52 12.79 -28.69
CA GLN A 90 18.35 13.64 -28.90
C GLN A 90 17.53 13.81 -27.61
N ILE A 91 17.36 12.74 -26.83
CA ILE A 91 16.67 12.75 -25.54
C ILE A 91 17.50 13.55 -24.54
N ASP A 92 18.80 13.31 -24.46
CA ASP A 92 19.70 14.03 -23.56
C ASP A 92 19.73 15.53 -23.89
N ARG A 93 19.73 15.88 -25.18
CA ARG A 93 19.66 17.29 -25.61
C ARG A 93 18.32 17.93 -25.23
N ARG A 94 17.21 17.22 -25.37
CA ARG A 94 15.90 17.73 -24.94
C ARG A 94 15.81 17.84 -23.43
N LEU A 95 16.38 16.89 -22.70
CA LEU A 95 16.42 16.89 -21.24
C LEU A 95 17.31 18.02 -20.72
N ALA A 96 18.44 18.30 -21.37
CA ALA A 96 19.30 19.43 -21.05
C ALA A 96 18.58 20.77 -21.26
N VAL A 97 17.88 20.94 -22.39
CA VAL A 97 17.07 22.14 -22.66
C VAL A 97 15.92 22.28 -21.64
N LEU A 98 15.25 21.19 -21.30
CA LEU A 98 14.22 21.17 -20.26
C LEU A 98 14.80 21.51 -18.88
N ALA A 99 15.96 20.98 -18.52
CA ALA A 99 16.62 21.24 -17.25
C ALA A 99 17.07 22.71 -17.15
N GLU A 100 17.64 23.28 -18.21
CA GLU A 100 17.99 24.70 -18.28
C GLU A 100 16.74 25.60 -18.15
N GLN A 101 15.63 25.22 -18.78
CA GLN A 101 14.38 25.99 -18.72
C GLN A 101 13.57 25.78 -17.43
N SER A 102 13.75 24.66 -16.72
CA SER A 102 13.01 24.32 -15.50
C SER A 102 13.82 24.58 -14.22
N VAL A 103 14.97 23.92 -14.06
CA VAL A 103 15.81 24.02 -12.86
C VAL A 103 16.61 25.31 -12.85
N GLY A 104 17.04 25.78 -14.04
CA GLY A 104 17.74 27.05 -14.20
C GLY A 104 16.83 28.28 -14.06
N ASN A 105 15.52 28.12 -14.18
CA ASN A 105 14.58 29.24 -14.14
C ASN A 105 13.97 29.43 -12.73
N PRO A 106 14.24 30.57 -12.06
CA PRO A 106 13.74 30.81 -10.71
C PRO A 106 12.20 30.81 -10.62
N TYR A 107 11.48 31.23 -11.67
CA TYR A 107 10.02 31.26 -11.68
C TYR A 107 9.41 29.85 -11.63
N PHE A 108 10.01 28.88 -12.30
CA PHE A 108 9.54 27.50 -12.28
C PHE A 108 9.72 26.87 -10.89
N ARG A 109 10.82 27.19 -10.19
CA ARG A 109 11.07 26.74 -8.82
C ARG A 109 10.05 27.34 -7.84
N LEU A 110 9.70 28.61 -8.00
CA LEU A 110 8.66 29.26 -7.20
C LEU A 110 7.28 28.64 -7.43
N CYS A 111 6.91 28.37 -8.69
CA CYS A 111 5.67 27.66 -9.00
C CYS A 111 5.66 26.23 -8.42
N ALA A 112 6.76 25.49 -8.51
CA ALA A 112 6.88 24.16 -7.93
C ALA A 112 6.77 24.19 -6.39
N LEU A 113 7.39 25.18 -5.73
CA LEU A 113 7.26 25.40 -4.29
C LEU A 113 5.83 25.78 -3.91
N GLN A 114 5.17 26.63 -4.69
CA GLN A 114 3.78 27.00 -4.48
C GLN A 114 2.85 25.79 -4.60
N MET A 115 3.06 24.93 -5.60
CA MET A 115 2.30 23.68 -5.74
C MET A 115 2.56 22.73 -4.59
N ALA A 116 3.82 22.58 -4.16
CA ALA A 116 4.16 21.78 -2.98
C ALA A 116 3.46 22.31 -1.72
N PHE A 117 3.42 23.63 -1.55
CA PHE A 117 2.73 24.27 -0.42
C PHE A 117 1.21 24.03 -0.45
N ILE A 118 0.58 24.13 -1.62
CA ILE A 118 -0.85 23.80 -1.80
C ILE A 118 -1.10 22.33 -1.46
N LEU A 119 -0.24 21.41 -1.89
CA LEU A 119 -0.37 19.99 -1.57
C LEU A 119 -0.23 19.72 -0.07
N VAL A 120 0.71 20.38 0.61
CA VAL A 120 0.88 20.27 2.08
C VAL A 120 -0.35 20.82 2.81
N LEU A 121 -0.91 21.93 2.35
CA LEU A 121 -2.16 22.48 2.91
C LEU A 121 -3.34 21.52 2.72
N LEU A 122 -3.47 20.91 1.54
CA LEU A 122 -4.50 19.91 1.28
C LEU A 122 -4.32 18.67 2.17
N LEU A 123 -3.08 18.18 2.31
CA LEU A 123 -2.77 17.03 3.17
C LEU A 123 -3.10 17.32 4.63
N THR A 124 -2.70 18.49 5.14
CA THR A 124 -2.97 18.88 6.53
C THR A 124 -4.47 19.10 6.77
N CYS A 125 -5.18 19.68 5.82
CA CYS A 125 -6.64 19.78 5.86
C CYS A 125 -7.29 18.39 5.88
N TRP A 126 -6.83 17.46 5.05
CA TRP A 126 -7.32 16.08 5.00
C TRP A 126 -7.07 15.34 6.32
N LEU A 127 -5.86 15.41 6.87
CA LEU A 127 -5.52 14.82 8.16
C LEU A 127 -6.37 15.41 9.30
N TRP A 128 -6.63 16.72 9.26
CA TRP A 128 -7.45 17.38 10.26
C TRP A 128 -8.92 16.96 10.15
N TRP A 129 -9.43 16.84 8.93
CA TRP A 129 -10.76 16.34 8.64
C TRP A 129 -10.94 14.89 9.12
N ASP A 130 -9.98 14.02 8.82
CA ASP A 130 -9.95 12.63 9.26
C ASP A 130 -9.96 12.53 10.80
N LYS A 131 -9.14 13.34 11.47
CA LYS A 131 -9.15 13.43 12.95
C LYS A 131 -10.48 13.89 13.51
N MET A 132 -11.13 14.88 12.89
CA MET A 132 -12.44 15.37 13.34
C MET A 132 -13.52 14.29 13.16
N HIS A 133 -13.46 13.52 12.07
CA HIS A 133 -14.34 12.38 11.83
C HIS A 133 -14.16 11.27 12.87
N GLN A 134 -12.91 10.92 13.19
CA GLN A 134 -12.58 9.93 14.22
C GLN A 134 -13.14 10.32 15.59
N ILE A 135 -13.01 11.59 15.98
CA ILE A 135 -13.51 12.08 17.27
C ILE A 135 -15.05 12.01 17.33
N LYS A 136 -15.74 12.41 16.25
CA LYS A 136 -17.21 12.32 16.19
C LYS A 136 -17.70 10.88 16.30
N TRP A 137 -17.01 9.96 15.63
CA TRP A 137 -17.35 8.54 15.68
C TRP A 137 -17.14 7.97 17.08
N LEU A 138 -16.00 8.27 17.72
CA LEU A 138 -15.73 7.86 19.09
C LEU A 138 -16.73 8.47 20.10
N ALA A 139 -17.12 9.73 19.91
CA ALA A 139 -18.14 10.38 20.73
C ALA A 139 -19.51 9.69 20.59
N ALA A 140 -19.87 9.23 19.38
CA ALA A 140 -21.10 8.48 19.18
C ALA A 140 -21.09 7.14 19.93
N GLU A 141 -19.97 6.41 19.89
CA GLU A 141 -19.83 5.14 20.59
C GLU A 141 -19.86 5.32 22.11
N CYS A 142 -19.18 6.33 22.63
CA CYS A 142 -19.23 6.69 24.04
C CYS A 142 -20.65 7.08 24.49
N LEU A 143 -21.41 7.79 23.65
CA LEU A 143 -22.79 8.18 23.94
C LEU A 143 -23.70 6.94 23.95
N THR A 144 -23.52 6.00 23.02
CA THR A 144 -24.29 4.74 23.02
C THR A 144 -24.00 3.90 24.25
N ASP A 145 -22.74 3.82 24.69
CA ASP A 145 -22.37 3.09 25.91
C ASP A 145 -22.98 3.72 27.16
N ALA A 146 -22.97 5.05 27.26
CA ALA A 146 -23.58 5.76 28.38
C ALA A 146 -25.11 5.54 28.44
N ILE A 147 -25.79 5.57 27.29
CA ILE A 147 -27.23 5.28 27.21
C ILE A 147 -27.50 3.83 27.65
N ASN A 148 -26.68 2.88 27.19
CA ASN A 148 -26.86 1.48 27.52
C ASN A 148 -26.66 1.22 29.02
N ALA A 149 -25.60 1.79 29.60
CA ALA A 149 -25.33 1.70 31.03
C ALA A 149 -26.49 2.27 31.86
N LYS A 150 -27.04 3.42 31.46
CA LYS A 150 -28.22 4.02 32.10
C LYS A 150 -29.42 3.09 32.05
N ARG A 151 -29.74 2.52 30.87
CA ARG A 151 -30.87 1.59 30.72
C ARG A 151 -30.75 0.38 31.63
N ILE A 152 -29.54 -0.18 31.76
CA ILE A 152 -29.28 -1.32 32.66
C ILE A 152 -29.48 -0.91 34.12
N ALA A 153 -29.00 0.28 34.51
CA ALA A 153 -29.19 0.80 35.87
C ALA A 153 -30.68 1.02 36.18
N ASP A 154 -31.42 1.66 35.26
CA ASP A 154 -32.86 1.89 35.40
C ASP A 154 -33.63 0.56 35.52
N HIS A 155 -33.27 -0.44 34.70
CA HIS A 155 -33.90 -1.76 34.77
C HIS A 155 -33.63 -2.46 36.11
N LYS A 156 -32.39 -2.42 36.61
CA LYS A 156 -32.03 -2.97 37.93
C LYS A 156 -32.73 -2.24 39.07
N ALA A 157 -32.90 -0.93 38.97
CA ALA A 157 -33.63 -0.14 39.96
C ALA A 157 -35.11 -0.53 39.99
N LEU A 158 -35.76 -0.66 38.83
CA LEU A 158 -37.16 -1.10 38.74
C LEU A 158 -37.35 -2.53 39.26
N GLU A 159 -36.42 -3.43 38.95
CA GLU A 159 -36.47 -4.79 39.47
C GLU A 159 -36.32 -4.83 41.00
N ALA A 160 -35.40 -4.03 41.56
CA ALA A 160 -35.23 -3.91 43.00
C ALA A 160 -36.50 -3.36 43.68
N ILE A 161 -37.10 -2.30 43.13
CA ILE A 161 -38.38 -1.75 43.61
C ILE A 161 -39.47 -2.81 43.55
N GLY A 162 -39.57 -3.57 42.45
CA GLY A 162 -40.54 -4.65 42.30
C GLY A 162 -40.37 -5.74 43.36
N ARG A 163 -39.13 -6.14 43.68
CA ARG A 163 -38.83 -7.10 44.76
C ARG A 163 -39.21 -6.54 46.14
N TYR A 164 -38.89 -5.28 46.41
CA TYR A 164 -39.28 -4.64 47.68
C TYR A 164 -40.80 -4.55 47.84
N ASN A 165 -41.52 -4.11 46.81
CA ASN A 165 -42.98 -4.02 46.85
C ASN A 165 -43.61 -5.41 47.07
N ARG A 166 -43.16 -6.43 46.33
CA ARG A 166 -43.63 -7.80 46.52
C ARG A 166 -43.35 -8.33 47.92
N HIS A 167 -42.19 -7.98 48.50
CA HIS A 167 -41.88 -8.34 49.88
C HIS A 167 -42.81 -7.65 50.89
N ILE A 168 -43.09 -6.36 50.71
CA ILE A 168 -44.05 -5.64 51.56
C ILE A 168 -45.45 -6.24 51.44
N GLU A 169 -45.90 -6.59 50.24
CA GLU A 169 -47.18 -7.27 50.03
C GLU A 169 -47.22 -8.63 50.76
N MET A 170 -46.14 -9.41 50.69
CA MET A 170 -46.03 -10.67 51.44
C MET A 170 -46.07 -10.45 52.95
N CYS A 171 -45.38 -9.43 53.47
CA CYS A 171 -45.44 -9.07 54.90
C CYS A 171 -46.84 -8.62 55.31
N ASN A 172 -47.49 -7.75 54.53
CA ASN A 172 -48.85 -7.28 54.79
C ASN A 172 -49.82 -8.46 54.81
N ARG A 173 -49.71 -9.39 53.85
CA ARG A 173 -50.53 -10.60 53.80
C ARG A 173 -50.32 -11.51 55.02
N VAL A 174 -49.10 -11.63 55.54
CA VAL A 174 -48.84 -12.39 56.77
C VAL A 174 -49.49 -11.72 57.98
N ILE A 175 -49.40 -10.39 58.10
CA ILE A 175 -50.03 -9.62 59.19
C ILE A 175 -51.56 -9.75 59.12
N GLU A 176 -52.14 -9.61 57.93
CA GLU A 176 -53.58 -9.79 57.70
C GLU A 176 -54.04 -11.20 58.08
N ASN A 177 -53.28 -12.24 57.72
CA ASN A 177 -53.58 -13.63 58.10
C ASN A 177 -53.51 -13.84 59.63
N GLN A 178 -52.53 -13.23 60.31
CA GLN A 178 -52.41 -13.28 61.77
C GLN A 178 -53.57 -12.54 62.47
N GLN A 179 -53.98 -11.37 61.95
CA GLN A 179 -55.08 -10.58 62.51
C GLN A 179 -56.45 -11.19 62.23
N SER A 180 -56.63 -11.86 61.08
CA SER A 180 -57.87 -12.54 60.72
C SER A 180 -58.08 -13.88 61.44
N GLY A 181 -57.13 -14.32 62.29
CA GLY A 181 -57.25 -15.54 63.09
C GLY A 181 -57.17 -16.84 62.27
N ILE A 182 -56.92 -16.74 60.96
CA ILE A 182 -56.68 -17.89 60.08
C ILE A 182 -55.21 -18.24 60.22
N ALA A 183 -54.90 -19.13 61.17
CA ALA A 183 -53.59 -19.74 61.28
C ALA A 183 -53.26 -20.44 59.95
N THR A 184 -52.47 -19.77 59.10
CA THR A 184 -51.97 -20.33 57.84
C THR A 184 -50.90 -21.36 58.17
N GLY A 185 -51.34 -22.57 58.48
CA GLY A 185 -50.51 -23.74 58.74
C GLY A 185 -49.87 -24.38 57.50
N ASP A 186 -49.94 -23.75 56.32
CA ASP A 186 -49.58 -24.39 55.04
C ASP A 186 -48.30 -23.84 54.38
N GLY A 187 -47.66 -22.82 54.98
CA GLY A 187 -46.49 -22.17 54.38
C GLY A 187 -45.20 -23.01 54.37
N SER A 188 -45.04 -23.96 55.30
CA SER A 188 -43.76 -24.67 55.44
C SER A 188 -43.50 -25.70 54.33
N GLY A 189 -44.54 -26.37 53.83
CA GLY A 189 -44.40 -27.40 52.81
C GLY A 189 -44.15 -26.80 51.42
N ASP A 190 -44.87 -25.73 51.09
CA ASP A 190 -44.77 -25.05 49.79
C ASP A 190 -43.45 -24.26 49.67
N LEU A 191 -43.00 -23.60 50.75
CA LEU A 191 -41.67 -22.97 50.81
C LEU A 191 -40.54 -23.99 50.64
N GLN A 192 -40.67 -25.18 51.22
CA GLN A 192 -39.64 -26.22 51.07
C GLN A 192 -39.63 -26.79 49.64
N ALA A 193 -40.79 -26.87 48.98
CA ALA A 193 -40.90 -27.24 47.57
C ALA A 193 -40.33 -26.16 46.64
N GLU A 194 -40.58 -24.88 46.93
CA GLU A 194 -40.01 -23.74 46.19
C GLU A 194 -38.51 -23.62 46.38
N LEU A 195 -37.98 -23.85 47.59
CA LEU A 195 -36.54 -23.89 47.84
C LEU A 195 -35.86 -25.00 47.04
N ARG A 196 -36.45 -26.20 46.99
CA ARG A 196 -35.93 -27.29 46.15
C ARG A 196 -35.99 -26.94 44.65
N LYS A 197 -37.05 -26.28 44.19
CA LYS A 197 -37.14 -25.78 42.81
C LYS A 197 -36.09 -24.71 42.52
N ALA A 198 -35.85 -23.79 43.43
CA ALA A 198 -34.82 -22.77 43.30
C ALA A 198 -33.41 -23.37 43.30
N GLU A 199 -33.13 -24.33 44.18
CA GLU A 199 -31.85 -25.05 44.23
C GLU A 199 -31.58 -25.83 42.94
N THR A 200 -32.60 -26.53 42.42
CA THR A 200 -32.47 -27.25 41.14
C THR A 200 -32.28 -26.31 39.95
N GLN A 201 -32.96 -25.17 39.92
CA GLN A 201 -32.74 -24.14 38.90
C GLN A 201 -31.35 -23.53 39.00
N LEU A 202 -30.86 -23.24 40.21
CA LEU A 202 -29.53 -22.68 40.44
C LEU A 202 -28.44 -23.70 40.06
N ALA A 203 -28.65 -24.99 40.34
CA ALA A 203 -27.77 -26.07 39.87
C ALA A 203 -27.77 -26.18 38.34
N ALA A 204 -28.93 -26.06 37.68
CA ALA A 204 -29.04 -26.06 36.23
C ALA A 204 -28.33 -24.85 35.58
N GLU A 205 -28.50 -23.65 36.14
CA GLU A 205 -27.80 -22.45 35.67
C GLU A 205 -26.29 -22.53 35.89
N ARG A 206 -25.84 -23.07 37.03
CA ARG A 206 -24.40 -23.35 37.26
C ARG A 206 -23.85 -24.34 36.24
N ALA A 207 -24.60 -25.39 35.89
CA ALA A 207 -24.20 -26.33 34.85
C ALA A 207 -24.09 -25.66 33.47
N LYS A 208 -25.02 -24.75 33.13
CA LYS A 208 -24.95 -23.95 31.90
C LYS A 208 -23.72 -23.04 31.89
N VAL A 209 -23.44 -22.34 32.98
CA VAL A 209 -22.24 -21.49 33.10
C VAL A 209 -20.97 -22.31 32.89
N ILE A 210 -20.85 -23.47 33.54
CA ILE A 210 -19.71 -24.38 33.35
C ILE A 210 -19.60 -24.84 31.88
N SER A 211 -20.72 -25.15 31.23
CA SER A 211 -20.72 -25.55 29.81
C SER A 211 -20.28 -24.41 28.88
N LEU A 212 -20.72 -23.18 29.15
CA LEU A 212 -20.34 -22.00 28.38
C LEU A 212 -18.87 -21.64 28.61
N GLU A 213 -18.37 -21.76 29.84
CA GLU A 213 -16.94 -21.58 30.13
C GLU A 213 -16.08 -22.62 29.41
N ALA A 214 -16.55 -23.87 29.30
CA ALA A 214 -15.86 -24.90 28.53
C ALA A 214 -15.85 -24.58 27.02
N GLU A 215 -16.96 -24.06 26.48
CA GLU A 215 -17.03 -23.63 25.08
C GLU A 215 -16.10 -22.45 24.79
N ILE A 216 -16.02 -21.47 25.70
CA ILE A 216 -15.09 -20.33 25.60
C ILE A 216 -13.65 -20.84 25.59
N LYS A 217 -13.26 -21.70 26.54
CA LYS A 217 -11.90 -22.28 26.57
C LYS A 217 -11.57 -23.03 25.28
N ASN A 218 -12.53 -23.78 24.73
CA ASN A 218 -12.35 -24.47 23.45
C ASN A 218 -12.14 -23.49 22.30
N ARG A 219 -12.90 -22.39 22.25
CA ARG A 219 -12.72 -21.33 21.25
C ARG A 219 -11.36 -20.65 21.38
N ASP A 220 -10.91 -20.35 22.59
CA ASP A 220 -9.60 -19.75 22.84
C ASP A 220 -8.46 -20.67 22.39
N ASP A 221 -8.58 -21.97 22.65
CA ASP A 221 -7.58 -22.96 22.20
C ASP A 221 -7.55 -23.10 20.67
N ILE A 222 -8.71 -23.00 20.01
CA ILE A 222 -8.78 -22.96 18.54
C ILE A 222 -8.13 -21.69 18.01
N GLN A 223 -8.40 -20.53 18.61
CA GLN A 223 -7.79 -19.26 18.23
C GLN A 223 -6.27 -19.31 18.36
N LYS A 224 -5.74 -19.77 19.50
CA LYS A 224 -4.28 -19.94 19.69
C LYS A 224 -3.65 -20.88 18.65
N LYS A 225 -4.34 -21.96 18.26
CA LYS A 225 -3.87 -22.86 17.21
C LYS A 225 -3.84 -22.19 15.84
N LEU A 226 -4.84 -21.36 15.53
CA LEU A 226 -4.88 -20.59 14.28
C LEU A 226 -3.79 -19.52 14.26
N ASP A 227 -3.58 -18.82 15.37
CA ASP A 227 -2.52 -17.81 15.50
C ASP A 227 -1.13 -18.43 15.35
N ALA A 228 -0.89 -19.60 15.96
CA ALA A 228 0.36 -20.33 15.79
C ALA A 228 0.58 -20.78 14.33
N ARG A 229 -0.48 -21.19 13.62
CA ARG A 229 -0.40 -21.52 12.19
C ARG A 229 -0.13 -20.29 11.34
N LEU A 230 -0.74 -19.16 11.67
CA LEU A 230 -0.48 -17.88 11.00
C LEU A 230 0.96 -17.45 11.19
N GLU A 231 1.50 -17.53 12.41
CA GLU A 231 2.90 -17.20 12.69
C GLU A 231 3.88 -18.13 11.96
N GLN A 232 3.56 -19.43 11.86
CA GLN A 232 4.35 -20.38 11.06
C GLN A 232 4.31 -20.04 9.56
N LEU A 233 3.14 -19.68 9.03
CA LEU A 233 3.00 -19.25 7.63
C LEU A 233 3.71 -17.93 7.36
N GLU A 234 3.62 -16.99 8.30
CA GLU A 234 4.32 -15.71 8.25
C GLU A 234 5.84 -15.89 8.28
N LYS A 235 6.37 -16.85 9.03
CA LYS A 235 7.80 -17.20 9.02
C LYS A 235 8.22 -17.95 7.75
N ALA A 236 7.38 -18.83 7.23
CA ALA A 236 7.68 -19.61 6.01
C ALA A 236 7.60 -18.77 4.72
N MET A 237 6.79 -17.70 4.71
CA MET A 237 6.67 -16.79 3.56
C MET A 237 7.99 -16.08 3.18
N PRO A 238 8.70 -15.38 4.09
CA PRO A 238 9.97 -14.72 3.79
C PRO A 238 11.10 -15.72 3.53
N GLU A 239 11.07 -16.93 4.12
CA GLU A 239 12.04 -17.98 3.78
C GLU A 239 11.87 -18.48 2.34
N ARG A 240 10.63 -18.71 1.89
CA ARG A 240 10.34 -19.08 0.49
C ARG A 240 10.69 -17.95 -0.47
N GLN A 241 10.38 -16.72 -0.11
CA GLN A 241 10.65 -15.54 -0.94
C GLN A 241 12.16 -15.25 -0.99
N GLY A 242 12.86 -15.33 0.14
CA GLY A 242 14.31 -15.19 0.25
C GLY A 242 15.08 -16.31 -0.45
N GLY A 243 14.62 -17.55 -0.36
CA GLY A 243 15.19 -18.70 -1.08
C GLY A 243 15.03 -18.60 -2.59
N ALA A 244 13.84 -18.24 -3.08
CA ALA A 244 13.61 -18.01 -4.50
C ALA A 244 14.45 -16.83 -5.04
N ASN A 245 14.57 -15.75 -4.26
CA ASN A 245 15.42 -14.61 -4.62
C ASN A 245 16.91 -14.98 -4.63
N ALA A 246 17.38 -15.76 -3.65
CA ALA A 246 18.76 -16.25 -3.61
C ALA A 246 19.08 -17.18 -4.79
N GLU A 247 18.14 -18.04 -5.19
CA GLU A 247 18.29 -18.89 -6.36
C GLU A 247 18.36 -18.06 -7.66
N LEU A 248 17.50 -17.05 -7.81
CA LEU A 248 17.52 -16.12 -8.94
C LEU A 248 18.85 -15.35 -9.01
N VAL A 249 19.37 -14.91 -7.87
CA VAL A 249 20.69 -14.23 -7.78
C VAL A 249 21.83 -15.19 -8.16
N ALA A 250 21.81 -16.44 -7.69
CA ALA A 250 22.82 -17.42 -8.06
C ALA A 250 22.78 -17.77 -9.56
N ARG A 251 21.59 -17.82 -10.17
CA ARG A 251 21.42 -18.01 -11.62
C ARG A 251 21.96 -16.81 -12.41
N LEU A 252 21.72 -15.58 -11.94
CA LEU A 252 22.27 -14.37 -12.55
C LEU A 252 23.81 -14.35 -12.50
N GLN A 253 24.40 -14.67 -11.35
CA GLN A 253 25.86 -14.72 -11.20
C GLN A 253 26.52 -15.78 -12.09
N ARG A 254 25.90 -16.96 -12.27
CA ARG A 254 26.39 -17.95 -13.25
C ARG A 254 26.31 -17.43 -14.67
N ALA A 255 25.21 -16.80 -15.06
CA ALA A 255 25.05 -16.22 -16.39
C ALA A 255 26.06 -15.09 -16.65
N GLU A 256 26.38 -14.27 -15.64
CA GLU A 256 27.41 -13.25 -15.72
C GLU A 256 28.81 -13.85 -15.90
N ALA A 257 29.14 -14.93 -15.17
CA ALA A 257 30.43 -15.63 -15.30
C ALA A 257 30.61 -16.26 -16.70
N GLU A 258 29.53 -16.82 -17.27
CA GLU A 258 29.54 -17.35 -18.63
C GLU A 258 29.77 -16.23 -19.66
N LEU A 259 29.12 -15.07 -19.47
CA LEU A 259 29.32 -13.90 -20.33
C LEU A 259 30.73 -13.32 -20.24
N SER A 260 31.32 -13.23 -19.04
CA SER A 260 32.69 -12.76 -18.88
C SER A 260 33.70 -13.71 -19.52
N ASN A 261 33.51 -15.01 -19.39
CA ASN A 261 34.40 -16.03 -19.96
C ASN A 261 34.32 -16.08 -21.51
N ARG A 262 33.14 -15.78 -22.06
CA ARG A 262 32.95 -15.65 -23.51
C ARG A 262 33.59 -14.38 -24.08
N LYS A 263 33.73 -13.33 -23.26
CA LYS A 263 34.34 -12.05 -23.64
C LYS A 263 35.87 -12.16 -23.67
N THR A 264 36.48 -12.89 -22.74
CA THR A 264 37.93 -13.18 -22.71
C THR A 264 38.38 -14.12 -23.82
N HIS A 265 37.53 -15.03 -24.30
CA HIS A 265 37.88 -15.92 -25.42
C HIS A 265 37.76 -15.24 -26.80
N ARG A 266 37.27 -14.00 -26.87
CA ARG A 266 37.06 -13.24 -28.12
C ARG A 266 38.07 -12.11 -28.34
N SER A 267 38.98 -11.88 -27.40
CA SER A 267 40.17 -11.03 -27.54
C SER A 267 41.39 -11.86 -27.87
#